data_AF-A0A836BE59-F1
#
_entry.id   AF-A0A836BE59-F1
#
_cell.length_a   1.000
_cell.length_b   1.000
_cell.length_c   1.000
_cell.angle_alpha   90.00
_cell.angle_beta   90.00
_cell.angle_gamma   90.00
#
_symmetry.space_group_name_H-M   'P 1'
#
loop_
_entity.id
_entity.type
_entity.pdbx_description
1 polymer ?
#
loop_
_entity_poly.entity_id
_entity_poly.type
_entity_poly.pdbx_seq_one_letter_code
_entity_poly.pdbx_strand_id
1 'polypeptide(L)' 'MGVGSYTKAVAASQRRFQTALKRARTRQAVLNAYWKHKKEHERMLAKHLKEEFSETNRRKNKIAPR' A
#
# COMPACT_ATOMS: atom_id res chain seq x y z
N MET A 1 9.80 -0.37 7.65
CA MET A 1 10.02 -1.32 6.54
C MET A 1 10.84 -0.63 5.47
N GLY A 2 11.91 -1.22 4.93
CA GLY A 2 12.66 -0.59 3.83
C GLY A 2 11.82 -0.50 2.55
N VAL A 3 12.19 0.39 1.61
CA VAL A 3 11.51 0.61 0.31
C VAL A 3 11.25 -0.69 -0.46
N GLY A 4 12.14 -1.68 -0.33
CA GLY A 4 11.99 -3.01 -0.92
C GLY A 4 10.86 -3.87 -0.33
N SER A 5 10.30 -3.51 0.82
CA SER A 5 9.19 -4.22 1.48
C SER A 5 7.83 -3.66 1.06
N TYR A 6 7.71 -2.33 0.89
CA TYR A 6 6.47 -1.70 0.38
C TYR A 6 6.17 -2.11 -1.07
N THR A 7 7.18 -2.00 -1.93
CA THR A 7 7.08 -2.39 -3.36
C THR A 7 6.69 -3.85 -3.56
N LYS A 8 7.26 -4.77 -2.76
CA LYS A 8 6.87 -6.19 -2.76
C LYS A 8 5.41 -6.41 -2.33
N ALA A 9 4.95 -5.67 -1.32
CA ALA A 9 3.56 -5.75 -0.84
C ALA A 9 2.56 -5.22 -1.90
N VAL A 10 2.88 -4.09 -2.54
CA VAL A 10 2.10 -3.52 -3.65
C VAL A 10 2.04 -4.51 -4.83
N ALA A 11 3.17 -5.07 -5.24
CA ALA A 11 3.21 -6.05 -6.33
C ALA A 11 2.37 -7.31 -6.02
N ALA A 12 2.38 -7.77 -4.77
CA ALA A 12 1.53 -8.88 -4.34
C ALA A 12 0.04 -8.52 -4.39
N SER A 13 -0.37 -7.35 -3.91
CA SER A 13 -1.76 -6.87 -4.00
C SER A 13 -2.20 -6.73 -5.46
N GLN A 14 -1.34 -6.20 -6.33
CA GLN A 14 -1.64 -6.06 -7.76
C GLN A 14 -1.87 -7.43 -8.42
N ARG A 15 -1.03 -8.43 -8.12
CA ARG A 15 -1.23 -9.80 -8.64
C ARG A 15 -2.56 -10.40 -8.19
N ARG A 16 -2.96 -10.18 -6.93
CA ARG A 16 -4.27 -10.63 -6.42
C ARG A 16 -5.42 -9.94 -7.13
N PHE A 17 -5.32 -8.63 -7.35
CA PHE A 17 -6.32 -7.86 -8.08
C PHE A 17 -6.48 -8.34 -9.52
N GLN A 18 -5.38 -8.50 -10.26
CA GLN A 18 -5.42 -9.01 -11.64
C GLN A 18 -6.01 -10.42 -11.70
N THR A 19 -5.70 -11.27 -10.73
CA THR A 19 -6.30 -12.61 -10.64
C THR A 19 -7.80 -12.54 -10.37
N ALA A 20 -8.23 -11.64 -9.49
CA ALA A 20 -9.65 -11.43 -9.20
C ALA A 20 -10.42 -10.90 -10.43
N LEU A 21 -9.82 -9.97 -11.19
CA LEU A 21 -10.41 -9.49 -12.45
C LEU A 21 -10.56 -10.60 -13.48
N LYS A 22 -9.51 -11.42 -13.68
CA LYS A 22 -9.56 -12.55 -14.63
C LYS A 22 -10.63 -13.58 -14.28
N ARG A 23 -10.98 -13.73 -12.99
CA ARG A 23 -11.98 -14.68 -12.50
C ARG A 23 -13.39 -14.09 -12.44
N ALA A 24 -13.55 -12.78 -12.50
CA ALA A 24 -14.84 -12.12 -12.38
C ALA A 24 -15.70 -12.39 -13.63
N ARG A 25 -16.90 -12.95 -13.43
CA ARG A 25 -17.87 -13.24 -14.51
C ARG A 25 -19.03 -12.25 -14.57
N THR A 26 -19.10 -11.31 -13.63
CA THR A 26 -20.20 -10.34 -13.53
C THR A 26 -19.67 -8.95 -13.29
N ARG A 27 -20.45 -7.93 -13.68
CA ARG A 27 -20.13 -6.52 -13.44
C ARG A 27 -19.91 -6.24 -11.95
N GLN A 28 -20.74 -6.82 -11.09
CA GLN A 28 -20.61 -6.66 -9.64
C GLN A 28 -19.30 -7.26 -9.12
N ALA A 29 -18.88 -8.43 -9.62
CA ALA A 29 -17.62 -9.04 -9.22
C ALA A 29 -16.41 -8.18 -9.63
N VAL A 30 -16.45 -7.56 -10.83
CA VAL A 30 -15.42 -6.62 -11.29
C VAL A 30 -15.33 -5.40 -10.36
N LEU A 31 -16.47 -4.78 -10.04
CA LEU A 31 -16.52 -3.62 -9.13
C LEU A 31 -16.02 -3.97 -7.73
N ASN A 32 -16.44 -5.13 -7.19
CA ASN A 32 -15.99 -5.59 -5.88
C ASN A 32 -14.48 -5.82 -5.84
N ALA A 33 -13.90 -6.39 -6.90
CA ALA A 33 -12.46 -6.59 -7.00
C ALA A 33 -11.71 -5.25 -6.95
N TYR A 34 -12.19 -4.23 -7.68
CA TYR A 34 -11.60 -2.89 -7.68
C TYR A 34 -11.68 -2.23 -6.30
N TRP A 35 -12.86 -2.15 -5.69
CA TRP A 35 -13.02 -1.49 -4.39
C TRP A 35 -12.21 -2.16 -3.29
N LYS A 36 -12.14 -3.50 -3.30
CA LYS A 36 -11.30 -4.25 -2.37
C LYS A 36 -9.82 -3.92 -2.56
N HIS A 37 -9.35 -3.92 -3.80
CA HIS A 37 -7.97 -3.58 -4.13
C HIS A 37 -7.62 -2.15 -3.73
N LYS A 38 -8.44 -1.16 -4.09
CA LYS A 38 -8.26 0.25 -3.71
C LYS A 38 -8.10 0.40 -2.19
N LYS A 39 -9.01 -0.20 -1.41
CA LYS A 39 -8.96 -0.16 0.06
C LYS A 39 -7.69 -0.79 0.63
N GLU A 40 -7.23 -1.92 0.07
CA GLU A 40 -5.97 -2.55 0.47
C GLU A 40 -4.77 -1.66 0.15
N HIS A 41 -4.74 -1.10 -1.07
CA HIS A 41 -3.67 -0.24 -1.55
C HIS A 41 -3.53 1.05 -0.72
N GLU A 42 -4.65 1.72 -0.43
CA GLU A 42 -4.69 2.92 0.41
C GLU A 42 -4.17 2.65 1.82
N ARG A 43 -4.55 1.51 2.42
CA ARG A 43 -4.04 1.11 3.74
C ARG A 43 -2.54 0.87 3.74
N MET A 44 -2.01 0.21 2.71
CA MET A 44 -0.57 -0.01 2.58
C MET A 44 0.18 1.30 2.42
N LEU A 45 -0.33 2.22 1.59
CA LEU A 45 0.27 3.54 1.40
C LEU A 45 0.27 4.35 2.70
N ALA A 46 -0.87 4.41 3.41
CA ALA A 46 -0.97 5.12 4.68
C ALA A 46 0.02 4.60 5.73
N LYS A 47 0.19 3.27 5.81
CA LYS A 47 1.19 2.65 6.70
C LYS A 47 2.61 3.05 6.31
N HIS A 48 2.93 2.98 5.01
CA HIS A 48 4.25 3.33 4.50
C HIS A 48 4.62 4.78 4.82
N LEU A 49 3.73 5.73 4.52
CA LEU A 49 3.93 7.15 4.81
C LEU A 49 4.07 7.43 6.31
N LYS A 50 3.30 6.74 7.15
CA LYS A 50 3.42 6.86 8.62
C LYS A 50 4.80 6.41 9.11
N GLU A 51 5.34 5.33 8.55
CA GLU A 51 6.68 4.85 8.88
C GLU A 51 7.76 5.84 8.43
N GLU A 52 7.69 6.33 7.18
CA GLU A 52 8.63 7.33 6.65
C GLU A 52 8.60 8.64 7.45
N PHE A 53 7.40 9.10 7.82
CA PHE A 53 7.24 10.28 8.66
C PHE A 53 7.82 10.06 10.06
N SER A 54 7.60 8.89 10.65
CA SER A 54 8.17 8.55 11.97
C SER A 54 9.70 8.53 11.93
N GLU A 55 10.28 7.98 10.86
CA GLU A 55 11.72 8.01 10.65
C GLU A 55 12.25 9.43 10.45
N THR A 56 11.55 10.24 9.65
CA THR A 56 11.87 11.65 9.44
C THR A 56 11.88 12.42 10.76
N ASN A 57 10.85 12.24 11.59
CA ASN A 57 10.75 12.93 12.88
C ASN A 57 11.86 12.47 13.85
N ARG A 58 12.22 11.18 13.85
CA ARG A 58 13.36 10.67 14.61
C ARG A 58 14.68 11.29 14.16
N ARG A 59 14.91 11.43 12.85
CA ARG A 59 16.11 12.08 12.32
C ARG A 59 16.14 13.56 12.68
N LYS A 60 15.02 14.27 12.50
CA LYS A 60 14.86 15.68 12.88
C LYS A 60 15.23 15.91 14.35
N ASN A 61 14.71 15.09 15.26
CA ASN A 61 14.97 15.24 16.70
C ASN A 61 16.42 14.94 17.11
N LYS A 62 17.20 14.27 16.27
CA LYS A 62 18.63 14.02 16.49
C LYS A 62 19.52 15.17 15.99
N ILE A 63 18.98 16.03 15.13
CA ILE A 63 19.65 17.24 14.69
C ILE A 63 19.33 18.28 15.78
N ALA A 64 20.31 18.62 16.61
CA ALA A 64 20.12 19.66 17.62
C ALA A 64 19.61 20.94 16.94
N PRO A 65 18.58 21.62 17.48
CA PRO A 65 18.23 22.95 17.00
C PRO A 65 19.46 23.84 17.16
N ARG A 66 19.85 24.49 16.06
CA ARG A 66 20.95 25.46 16.03
C ARG A 66 20.60 26.69 16.84
#